data_AF-A0A660PYE7-F1
#
_entry.id   AF-A0A660PYE7-F1
#
_cell.length_a   1.000
_cell.length_b   1.000
_cell.length_c   1.000
_cell.angle_alpha   90.00
_cell.angle_beta   90.00
_cell.angle_gamma   90.00
#
_symmetry.space_group_name_H-M   'P 1'
#
loop_
_entity.id
_entity.type
_entity.pdbx_description
1 polymer ?
#
loop_
_entity_poly.entity_id
_entity_poly.type
_entity_poly.pdbx_seq_one_letter_code
_entity_poly.pdbx_strand_id
1 'polypeptide(L)'
;MLSFKLLSAVLIILLCLMILLPSGVVAQAKVGGSSANFLHLSNSARAVGMGGCAVLLVDEQAPLFNPGSLGLFYLDKKYGVSFPNSTNLKADFLQDARLKSFSTGIRLTSSKINSSVRLCFAASYSQQIYRGYIIRVDYTNPVGIDSGDVEYLAFQDEVRMITASFGLEASFFRLGIGLTGKYIEEELENEPADGTAFDIGCNLEVSVPQFMDMVSGRRIGDFYRNNFILSLTAVRSHMGASMEFINEKFPLPTTTILGSSLYYTYSRGGKTVFSARSSGELMR
;
A
#
# COMPACT_ATOMS: atom_id res chain seq x y z
N MET A 1 15.94 -16.67 -30.58
CA MET A 1 15.66 -17.73 -29.57
C MET A 1 16.50 -17.62 -28.30
N LEU A 2 17.76 -17.15 -28.33
CA LEU A 2 18.60 -17.04 -27.13
C LEU A 2 18.06 -16.04 -26.08
N SER A 3 17.45 -14.92 -26.50
CA SER A 3 16.93 -13.89 -25.58
C SER A 3 15.70 -14.35 -24.77
N PHE A 4 14.90 -15.29 -25.30
CA PHE A 4 13.68 -15.76 -24.66
C PHE A 4 13.97 -16.75 -23.52
N LYS A 5 14.97 -17.63 -23.71
CA LYS A 5 15.47 -18.51 -22.65
C LYS A 5 16.13 -17.70 -21.52
N LEU A 6 16.81 -16.61 -21.87
CA LEU A 6 17.42 -15.72 -20.89
C LEU A 6 16.34 -14.98 -20.06
N LEU A 7 15.30 -14.43 -20.72
CA LEU A 7 14.22 -13.72 -20.03
C LEU A 7 13.41 -14.62 -19.11
N SER A 8 13.08 -15.83 -19.56
CA SER A 8 12.36 -16.83 -18.75
C SER A 8 13.21 -17.31 -17.56
N ALA A 9 14.51 -17.55 -17.75
CA ALA A 9 15.40 -17.89 -16.65
C ALA A 9 15.50 -16.76 -15.61
N VAL A 10 15.62 -15.50 -16.05
CA VAL A 10 15.66 -14.34 -15.14
C VAL A 10 14.35 -14.19 -14.36
N LEU A 11 13.19 -14.42 -14.99
CA LEU A 11 11.88 -14.37 -14.33
C LEU A 11 11.72 -15.50 -13.29
N ILE A 12 12.16 -16.71 -13.62
CA ILE A 12 12.15 -17.86 -12.69
C ILE A 12 13.07 -17.60 -11.50
N ILE A 13 14.26 -17.03 -11.75
CA ILE A 13 15.20 -16.65 -10.69
C ILE A 13 14.59 -15.58 -9.79
N LEU A 14 13.96 -14.53 -10.35
CA LEU A 14 13.26 -13.49 -9.59
C LEU A 14 12.11 -14.07 -8.76
N LEU A 15 11.32 -14.98 -9.33
CA LEU A 15 10.22 -15.65 -8.64
C LEU A 15 10.73 -16.53 -7.49
N CYS A 16 11.77 -17.33 -7.73
CA CYS A 16 12.42 -18.14 -6.69
C CYS A 16 13.04 -17.26 -5.61
N LEU A 17 13.66 -16.13 -5.97
CA LEU A 17 14.20 -15.17 -5.01
C LEU A 17 13.08 -14.59 -4.13
N MET A 18 11.95 -14.21 -4.72
CA MET A 18 10.77 -13.72 -3.98
C MET A 18 10.21 -14.77 -3.02
N ILE A 19 10.22 -16.06 -3.40
CA ILE A 19 9.74 -17.17 -2.56
C ILE A 19 10.73 -17.51 -1.44
N LEU A 20 12.04 -17.32 -1.66
CA LEU A 20 13.09 -17.66 -0.70
C LEU A 20 13.40 -16.54 0.31
N LEU A 21 12.93 -15.31 0.09
CA LEU A 21 13.15 -14.18 0.99
C LEU A 21 12.47 -14.21 2.38
N PRO A 22 11.42 -15.02 2.69
CA PRO A 22 10.76 -14.90 3.99
C PRO A 22 11.36 -15.81 5.09
N SER A 23 12.41 -16.58 4.86
CA SER A 23 12.90 -17.56 5.85
C SER A 23 13.81 -16.99 6.95
N GLY A 24 14.21 -15.71 6.87
CA GLY A 24 15.18 -15.10 7.79
C GLY A 24 14.63 -14.03 8.74
N VAL A 25 13.35 -13.68 8.67
CA VAL A 25 12.80 -12.59 9.50
C VAL A 25 12.33 -13.17 10.83
N VAL A 26 13.16 -13.03 11.85
CA VAL A 26 12.78 -13.26 13.25
C VAL A 26 11.66 -12.27 13.58
N ALA A 27 10.42 -12.75 13.64
CA ALA A 27 9.31 -11.97 14.14
C ALA A 27 9.54 -11.73 15.63
N GLN A 28 9.91 -10.50 16.00
CA GLN A 28 9.87 -10.10 17.40
C GLN A 28 8.40 -9.87 17.76
N ALA A 29 7.78 -10.84 18.41
CA ALA A 29 6.47 -10.68 19.04
C ALA A 29 6.62 -9.79 20.28
N LYS A 30 6.68 -8.47 20.08
CA LYS A 30 6.45 -7.50 21.16
C LYS A 30 5.01 -7.02 21.04
N VAL A 31 4.08 -7.82 21.54
CA VAL A 31 2.65 -7.47 21.55
C VAL A 31 2.49 -6.30 22.54
N GLY A 32 2.02 -5.15 22.05
CA GLY A 32 1.62 -4.01 22.88
C GLY A 32 2.65 -2.87 23.07
N GLY A 33 3.75 -2.84 22.31
CA GLY A 33 4.78 -1.80 22.46
C GLY A 33 5.29 -1.19 21.15
N SER A 34 4.40 -0.97 20.17
CA SER A 34 4.73 -0.27 18.93
C SER A 34 4.27 1.18 19.01
N SER A 35 5.12 2.10 18.54
CA SER A 35 4.72 3.48 18.26
C SER A 35 3.89 3.54 16.97
N ALA A 36 3.27 4.69 16.67
CA ALA A 36 2.68 4.96 15.36
C ALA A 36 1.63 3.94 14.88
N ASN A 37 0.79 3.42 15.77
CA ASN A 37 -0.21 2.39 15.43
C ASN A 37 -1.26 2.89 14.40
N PHE A 38 -1.45 4.21 14.29
CA PHE A 38 -2.33 4.81 13.29
C PHE A 38 -1.91 4.49 11.84
N LEU A 39 -0.66 4.07 11.64
CA LEU A 39 -0.12 3.65 10.34
C LEU A 39 -0.79 2.39 9.79
N HIS A 40 -1.40 1.55 10.63
CA HIS A 40 -2.18 0.38 10.19
C HIS A 40 -3.62 0.73 9.80
N LEU A 41 -4.09 1.93 10.13
CA LEU A 41 -5.46 2.31 9.83
C LEU A 41 -5.61 2.60 8.35
N SER A 42 -6.51 1.87 7.70
CA SER A 42 -6.86 2.12 6.31
C SER A 42 -7.76 3.35 6.19
N ASN A 43 -7.33 4.33 5.40
CA ASN A 43 -8.05 5.59 5.20
C ASN A 43 -8.92 5.63 3.94
N SER A 44 -8.92 4.55 3.17
CA SER A 44 -9.61 4.47 1.87
C SER A 44 -10.91 3.68 2.00
N ALA A 45 -12.04 4.29 1.62
CA ALA A 45 -13.34 3.61 1.63
C ALA A 45 -13.32 2.33 0.78
N ARG A 46 -12.53 2.33 -0.30
CA ARG A 46 -12.33 1.16 -1.17
C ARG A 46 -11.55 0.07 -0.45
N ALA A 47 -10.43 0.42 0.18
CA ALA A 47 -9.63 -0.54 0.95
C ALA A 47 -10.43 -1.14 2.11
N VAL A 48 -11.14 -0.32 2.87
CA VAL A 48 -12.01 -0.76 3.98
C VAL A 48 -13.13 -1.66 3.45
N GLY A 49 -13.78 -1.30 2.34
CA GLY A 49 -14.80 -2.12 1.68
C GLY A 49 -14.28 -3.47 1.16
N MET A 50 -12.98 -3.59 0.92
CA MET A 50 -12.30 -4.84 0.57
C MET A 50 -11.78 -5.61 1.79
N GLY A 51 -12.21 -5.26 3.00
CA GLY A 51 -11.76 -5.91 4.24
C GLY A 51 -10.31 -5.60 4.60
N GLY A 52 -9.81 -4.43 4.19
CA GLY A 52 -8.42 -4.02 4.43
C GLY A 52 -7.41 -4.53 3.41
N CYS A 53 -7.83 -5.30 2.39
CA CYS A 53 -6.95 -5.84 1.35
C CYS A 53 -6.55 -4.78 0.31
N ALA A 54 -5.76 -3.80 0.73
CA ALA A 54 -5.43 -2.61 -0.03
C ALA A 54 -4.11 -2.72 -0.81
N VAL A 55 -3.24 -3.68 -0.46
CA VAL A 55 -1.87 -3.77 -0.97
C VAL A 55 -1.85 -4.14 -2.46
N LEU A 56 -2.92 -4.80 -2.93
CA LEU A 56 -3.15 -5.17 -4.34
C LEU A 56 -3.88 -4.08 -5.14
N LEU A 57 -4.25 -2.96 -4.52
CA LEU A 57 -4.90 -1.86 -5.22
C LEU A 57 -3.89 -1.13 -6.10
N VAL A 58 -4.32 -0.86 -7.33
CA VAL A 58 -3.59 -0.05 -8.31
C VAL A 58 -4.44 1.18 -8.58
N ASP A 59 -4.22 2.21 -7.79
CA ASP A 59 -4.91 3.51 -7.87
C ASP A 59 -3.99 4.64 -7.38
N GLU A 60 -4.53 5.86 -7.34
CA GLU A 60 -3.82 7.05 -6.88
C GLU A 60 -3.45 7.02 -5.39
N GLN A 61 -4.17 6.25 -4.57
CA GLN A 61 -3.91 6.08 -3.14
C GLN A 61 -2.98 4.89 -2.84
N ALA A 62 -2.62 4.10 -3.85
CA ALA A 62 -1.68 3.00 -3.75
C ALA A 62 -0.39 3.29 -2.95
N PRO A 63 0.24 4.49 -3.00
CA PRO A 63 1.42 4.79 -2.20
C PRO A 63 1.24 4.61 -0.69
N LEU A 64 0.01 4.69 -0.18
CA LEU A 64 -0.32 4.49 1.23
C LEU A 64 -0.19 3.03 1.67
N PHE A 65 -0.32 2.08 0.74
CA PHE A 65 -0.42 0.65 1.02
C PHE A 65 0.69 -0.16 0.34
N ASN A 66 1.02 0.17 -0.91
CA ASN A 66 2.02 -0.49 -1.73
C ASN A 66 2.69 0.47 -2.71
N PRO A 67 3.96 0.84 -2.50
CA PRO A 67 4.66 1.72 -3.44
C PRO A 67 4.92 1.08 -4.81
N GLY A 68 4.92 -0.25 -4.93
CA GLY A 68 5.05 -0.96 -6.20
C GLY A 68 3.84 -0.77 -7.11
N SER A 69 2.63 -0.74 -6.54
CA SER A 69 1.40 -0.53 -7.30
C SER A 69 1.33 0.85 -7.96
N LEU A 70 2.04 1.85 -7.44
CA LEU A 70 2.11 3.19 -8.03
C LEU A 70 2.68 3.17 -9.46
N GLY A 71 3.74 2.38 -9.69
CA GLY A 71 4.38 2.24 -10.99
C GLY A 71 3.43 1.64 -12.02
N LEU A 72 2.59 0.69 -11.59
CA LEU A 72 1.54 0.10 -12.43
C LEU A 72 0.46 1.12 -12.79
N PHE A 73 0.04 1.95 -11.83
CA PHE A 73 -0.96 2.99 -12.06
C PHE A 73 -0.51 4.01 -13.12
N TYR A 74 0.74 4.48 -13.05
CA TYR A 74 1.28 5.47 -13.99
C TYR A 74 1.74 4.90 -15.34
N LEU A 75 1.71 3.57 -15.54
CA LEU A 75 1.81 3.03 -16.90
C LEU A 75 0.65 3.52 -17.77
N ASP A 76 -0.54 3.68 -17.19
CA ASP A 76 -1.76 4.05 -17.90
C ASP A 76 -2.17 5.51 -17.67
N LYS A 77 -1.77 6.10 -16.54
CA LYS A 77 -2.10 7.48 -16.16
C LYS A 77 -0.89 8.41 -16.19
N LYS A 78 -1.13 9.71 -16.36
CA LYS A 78 -0.06 10.75 -16.31
C LYS A 78 -0.01 11.47 -14.96
N TYR A 79 -1.19 11.75 -14.41
CA TYR A 79 -1.39 12.47 -13.16
C TYR A 79 -2.44 11.69 -12.34
N GLY A 80 -2.31 11.74 -11.03
CA GLY A 80 -3.27 11.16 -10.09
C GLY A 80 -3.40 12.09 -8.90
N VAL A 81 -4.64 12.35 -8.47
CA VAL A 81 -4.94 13.17 -7.30
C VAL A 81 -6.09 12.49 -6.56
N SER A 82 -5.87 12.16 -5.30
CA SER A 82 -6.89 11.77 -4.34
C SER A 82 -7.17 12.95 -3.43
N PHE A 83 -8.41 13.43 -3.45
CA PHE A 83 -8.86 14.44 -2.50
C PHE A 83 -8.88 13.87 -1.06
N PRO A 84 -8.80 14.76 -0.05
CA PRO A 84 -8.85 14.37 1.35
C PRO A 84 -10.13 13.58 1.67
N ASN A 85 -9.99 12.27 1.89
CA ASN A 85 -11.04 11.48 2.52
C ASN A 85 -10.99 11.71 4.04
N SER A 86 -12.13 11.64 4.74
CA SER A 86 -12.20 11.77 6.19
C SER A 86 -13.03 10.61 6.73
N THR A 87 -12.36 9.65 7.38
CA THR A 87 -13.01 8.51 8.03
C THR A 87 -13.16 8.81 9.51
N ASN A 88 -14.39 8.78 10.02
CA ASN A 88 -14.67 8.95 11.45
C ASN A 88 -14.60 7.59 12.16
N LEU A 89 -13.72 7.47 13.14
CA LEU A 89 -13.55 6.29 13.99
C LEU A 89 -14.35 6.52 15.27
N LYS A 90 -15.52 5.89 15.35
CA LYS A 90 -16.34 5.92 16.56
C LYS A 90 -15.84 4.85 17.53
N ALA A 91 -15.08 5.26 18.52
CA ALA A 91 -14.74 4.42 19.67
C ALA A 91 -15.32 5.05 20.94
N ASP A 92 -15.74 4.23 21.90
CA ASP A 92 -16.46 4.70 23.09
C ASP A 92 -15.67 5.68 23.97
N PHE A 93 -14.33 5.65 23.87
CA PHE A 93 -13.40 6.50 24.63
C PHE A 93 -12.73 7.59 23.78
N LEU A 94 -12.97 7.61 22.46
CA LEU A 94 -12.41 8.62 21.55
C LEU A 94 -13.52 9.53 21.03
N GLN A 95 -13.40 10.82 21.30
CA GLN A 95 -14.33 11.81 20.77
C GLN A 95 -13.78 12.42 19.47
N ASP A 96 -14.61 12.39 18.42
CA ASP A 96 -14.32 12.94 17.08
C ASP A 96 -12.98 12.49 16.47
N ALA A 97 -12.58 11.23 16.70
CA ALA A 97 -11.38 10.66 16.08
C ALA A 97 -11.57 10.55 14.56
N ARG A 98 -10.75 11.27 13.79
CA ARG A 98 -10.81 11.33 12.33
C ARG A 98 -9.48 10.99 11.71
N LEU A 99 -9.53 10.12 10.72
CA LEU A 99 -8.42 9.81 9.85
C LEU A 99 -8.63 10.50 8.50
N LYS A 100 -7.71 11.39 8.13
CA LYS A 100 -7.72 12.10 6.85
C LYS A 100 -6.55 11.66 5.99
N SER A 101 -6.75 11.59 4.67
CA SER A 101 -5.68 11.22 3.76
C SER A 101 -5.73 11.93 2.42
N PHE A 102 -4.58 12.41 1.97
CA PHE A 102 -4.39 13.06 0.68
C PHE A 102 -3.27 12.36 -0.09
N SER A 103 -3.42 12.23 -1.40
CA SER A 103 -2.36 11.70 -2.26
C SER A 103 -2.36 12.39 -3.61
N THR A 104 -1.18 12.67 -4.13
CA THR A 104 -0.99 13.23 -5.47
C THR A 104 0.29 12.69 -6.08
N GLY A 105 0.31 12.52 -7.39
CA GLY A 105 1.51 12.05 -8.05
C GLY A 105 1.50 12.29 -9.55
N ILE A 106 2.67 12.11 -10.11
CA ILE A 106 2.95 12.35 -11.52
C ILE A 106 3.82 11.24 -12.09
N ARG A 107 3.62 10.99 -13.37
CA ARG A 107 4.54 10.21 -14.18
C ARG A 107 5.71 11.09 -14.61
N LEU A 108 6.92 10.71 -14.22
CA LEU A 108 8.14 11.44 -14.55
C LEU A 108 8.58 11.17 -15.99
N THR A 109 8.78 9.91 -16.32
CA THR A 109 9.15 9.50 -17.68
C THR A 109 8.47 8.19 -18.04
N SER A 110 8.17 8.03 -19.32
CA SER A 110 7.74 6.77 -19.88
C SER A 110 8.40 6.57 -21.22
N SER A 111 8.99 5.40 -21.40
CA SER A 111 9.64 5.00 -22.65
C SER A 111 8.96 3.75 -23.17
N LYS A 112 8.70 3.73 -24.47
CA LYS A 112 8.22 2.55 -25.16
C LYS A 112 9.39 2.02 -25.99
N ILE A 113 9.96 0.89 -25.56
CA ILE A 113 11.10 0.29 -26.25
C ILE A 113 10.63 -0.36 -27.56
N ASN A 114 9.51 -1.07 -27.52
CA ASN A 114 8.89 -1.73 -28.67
C ASN A 114 7.36 -1.73 -28.53
N SER A 115 6.62 -2.27 -29.51
CA SER A 115 5.16 -2.42 -29.47
C SER A 115 4.66 -3.08 -28.18
N SER A 116 5.46 -3.98 -27.60
CA SER A 116 5.09 -4.83 -26.46
C SER A 116 5.73 -4.46 -25.11
N VAL A 117 6.66 -3.51 -25.04
CA VAL A 117 7.36 -3.17 -23.78
C VAL A 117 7.25 -1.70 -23.46
N ARG A 118 6.68 -1.38 -22.29
CA ARG A 118 6.57 -0.03 -21.73
C ARG A 118 7.30 0.06 -20.40
N LEU A 119 8.04 1.14 -20.22
CA LEU A 119 8.70 1.50 -18.97
C LEU A 119 8.10 2.81 -18.45
N CYS A 120 8.03 2.95 -17.14
CA CYS A 120 7.52 4.13 -16.46
C CYS A 120 8.28 4.38 -15.16
N PHE A 121 8.61 5.63 -14.89
CA PHE A 121 9.02 6.09 -13.56
C PHE A 121 8.00 7.10 -13.06
N ALA A 122 7.61 6.98 -11.80
CA ALA A 122 6.61 7.82 -11.16
C ALA A 122 7.07 8.29 -9.79
N ALA A 123 6.56 9.45 -9.39
CA ALA A 123 6.72 9.97 -8.04
C ALA A 123 5.37 10.43 -7.50
N SER A 124 5.17 10.29 -6.19
CA SER A 124 3.98 10.78 -5.50
C SER A 124 4.31 11.31 -4.11
N TYR A 125 3.47 12.24 -3.67
CA TYR A 125 3.40 12.74 -2.30
C TYR A 125 2.08 12.27 -1.70
N SER A 126 2.13 11.69 -0.51
CA SER A 126 0.92 11.31 0.24
C SER A 126 1.04 11.76 1.68
N GLN A 127 -0.10 12.04 2.30
CA GLN A 127 -0.18 12.51 3.68
C GLN A 127 -1.37 11.85 4.36
N GLN A 128 -1.19 11.44 5.61
CA GLN A 128 -2.25 10.90 6.45
C GLN A 128 -2.18 11.56 7.82
N ILE A 129 -3.32 12.08 8.27
CA ILE A 129 -3.46 12.79 9.56
C ILE A 129 -4.52 12.07 10.36
N TYR A 130 -4.16 11.62 11.55
CA TYR A 130 -5.06 11.07 12.55
C TYR A 130 -5.19 12.07 13.69
N ARG A 131 -6.40 12.48 14.03
CA ARG A 131 -6.62 13.49 15.09
C ARG A 131 -7.89 13.20 15.85
N GLY A 132 -7.94 13.61 17.10
CA GLY A 132 -9.14 13.49 17.90
C GLY A 132 -8.92 13.96 19.33
N TYR A 133 -9.84 13.55 20.19
CA TYR A 133 -9.80 13.86 21.61
C TYR A 133 -9.89 12.58 22.42
N ILE A 134 -9.03 12.44 23.42
CA ILE A 134 -9.10 11.40 24.45
C ILE A 134 -9.52 12.02 25.77
N ILE A 135 -10.13 11.22 26.64
CA ILE A 135 -10.49 11.68 27.98
C ILE A 135 -9.22 11.79 28.84
N ARG A 136 -9.00 12.93 29.50
CA ARG A 136 -7.94 13.09 30.49
C ARG A 136 -8.31 12.33 31.76
N VAL A 137 -7.42 11.44 32.23
CA VAL A 137 -7.60 10.69 33.48
C VAL A 137 -6.35 10.83 34.33
N ASP A 138 -6.37 11.81 35.23
CA ASP A 138 -5.24 12.13 36.11
C ASP A 138 -5.68 12.16 37.58
N TYR A 139 -4.72 12.24 38.51
CA TYR A 139 -5.01 12.43 39.94
C TYR A 139 -5.85 13.69 40.21
N THR A 140 -5.72 14.73 39.38
CA THR A 140 -6.51 15.97 39.45
C THR A 140 -7.89 15.83 38.83
N ASN A 141 -8.07 14.94 37.86
CA ASN A 141 -9.31 14.70 37.12
C ASN A 141 -9.66 13.19 37.13
N PRO A 142 -10.02 12.60 38.28
CA PRO A 142 -10.39 11.20 38.35
C PRO A 142 -11.75 10.98 37.68
N VAL A 143 -11.78 10.16 36.63
CA VAL A 143 -13.04 9.83 35.95
C VAL A 143 -13.79 8.79 36.76
N GLY A 144 -14.82 9.24 37.47
CA GLY A 144 -15.76 8.46 38.26
C GLY A 144 -17.14 9.09 38.16
N ILE A 145 -18.15 8.24 38.06
CA ILE A 145 -19.58 8.55 37.88
C ILE A 145 -19.96 9.73 38.80
N ASP A 146 -20.26 10.90 38.21
CA ASP A 146 -20.82 12.14 38.80
C ASP A 146 -19.97 13.43 38.73
N SER A 147 -18.73 13.41 38.18
CA SER A 147 -18.00 14.66 37.90
C SER A 147 -18.43 15.24 36.55
N GLY A 148 -19.19 16.34 36.54
CA GLY A 148 -19.68 16.99 35.32
C GLY A 148 -18.61 17.59 34.40
N ASP A 149 -17.36 17.66 34.84
CA ASP A 149 -16.24 18.26 34.09
C ASP A 149 -15.33 17.16 33.54
N VAL A 150 -15.67 16.63 32.37
CA VAL A 150 -14.79 15.75 31.59
C VAL A 150 -13.84 16.62 30.76
N GLU A 151 -12.56 16.58 31.09
CA GLU A 151 -11.52 17.25 30.30
C GLU A 151 -11.02 16.35 29.18
N TYR A 152 -10.72 16.96 28.03
CA TYR A 152 -10.29 16.26 26.82
C TYR A 152 -8.87 16.67 26.43
N LEU A 153 -8.04 15.68 26.12
CA LEU A 153 -6.73 15.86 25.53
C LEU A 153 -6.82 15.73 24.02
N ALA A 154 -6.36 16.76 23.31
CA ALA A 154 -6.20 16.67 21.87
C ALA A 154 -4.95 15.85 21.54
N PHE A 155 -5.08 14.97 20.55
CA PHE A 155 -3.95 14.29 19.94
C PHE A 155 -3.96 14.53 18.43
N GLN A 156 -2.77 14.58 17.84
CA GLN A 156 -2.59 14.67 16.41
C GLN A 156 -1.36 13.87 15.97
N ASP A 157 -1.60 12.86 15.15
CA ASP A 157 -0.55 12.07 14.53
C ASP A 157 -0.56 12.31 13.02
N GLU A 158 0.60 12.47 12.43
CA GLU A 158 0.78 12.75 11.02
C GLU A 158 1.87 11.87 10.42
N VAL A 159 1.63 11.41 9.19
CA VAL A 159 2.66 10.83 8.35
C VAL A 159 2.68 11.50 6.98
N ARG A 160 3.87 11.94 6.57
CA ARG A 160 4.15 12.47 5.23
C ARG A 160 5.01 11.47 4.47
N MET A 161 4.63 11.19 3.24
CA MET A 161 5.20 10.14 2.41
C MET A 161 5.65 10.71 1.06
N ILE A 162 6.88 10.38 0.68
CA ILE A 162 7.39 10.60 -0.67
C ILE A 162 7.68 9.23 -1.26
N THR A 163 7.04 8.91 -2.38
CA THR A 163 7.15 7.60 -3.01
C THR A 163 7.73 7.73 -4.41
N ALA A 164 8.71 6.90 -4.71
CA ALA A 164 9.24 6.70 -6.05
C ALA A 164 8.92 5.27 -6.52
N SER A 165 8.50 5.12 -7.76
CA SER A 165 8.11 3.81 -8.29
C SER A 165 8.50 3.62 -9.75
N PHE A 166 8.80 2.38 -10.10
CA PHE A 166 9.13 1.91 -11.43
C PHE A 166 8.07 0.92 -11.90
N GLY A 167 7.52 1.15 -13.09
CA GLY A 167 6.57 0.28 -13.76
C GLY A 167 7.17 -0.29 -15.05
N LEU A 168 7.06 -1.59 -15.22
CA LEU A 168 7.40 -2.34 -16.43
C LEU A 168 6.15 -3.06 -16.92
N GLU A 169 5.83 -2.91 -18.18
CA GLU A 169 4.81 -3.72 -18.85
C GLU A 169 5.43 -4.43 -20.04
N ALA A 170 5.15 -5.72 -20.13
CA ALA A 170 5.49 -6.60 -21.22
C ALA A 170 4.23 -7.28 -21.77
N SER A 171 4.36 -8.13 -22.79
CA SER A 171 3.23 -8.73 -23.52
C SER A 171 2.21 -9.48 -22.65
N PHE A 172 2.62 -10.10 -21.54
CA PHE A 172 1.76 -10.94 -20.70
C PHE A 172 1.86 -10.62 -19.21
N PHE A 173 2.74 -9.70 -18.81
CA PHE A 173 2.91 -9.33 -17.41
C PHE A 173 3.20 -7.84 -17.23
N ARG A 174 2.89 -7.35 -16.03
CA ARG A 174 3.20 -6.01 -15.56
C ARG A 174 3.86 -6.12 -14.20
N LEU A 175 4.94 -5.41 -13.99
CA LEU A 175 5.70 -5.40 -12.75
C LEU A 175 5.83 -3.96 -12.26
N GLY A 176 5.45 -3.73 -11.03
CA GLY A 176 5.66 -2.49 -10.30
C GLY A 176 6.61 -2.73 -9.13
N ILE A 177 7.61 -1.87 -8.96
CA ILE A 177 8.50 -1.87 -7.79
C ILE A 177 8.58 -0.44 -7.30
N GLY A 178 8.45 -0.23 -5.99
CA GLY A 178 8.53 1.10 -5.43
C GLY A 178 9.14 1.15 -4.03
N LEU A 179 9.52 2.35 -3.67
CA LEU A 179 10.07 2.72 -2.38
C LEU A 179 9.38 3.99 -1.88
N THR A 180 9.03 4.02 -0.61
CA THR A 180 8.47 5.21 0.06
C THR A 180 9.37 5.59 1.22
N GLY A 181 9.72 6.86 1.31
CA GLY A 181 10.24 7.46 2.56
C GLY A 181 9.09 8.09 3.33
N LYS A 182 9.09 7.92 4.65
CA LYS A 182 8.08 8.42 5.58
C LYS A 182 8.73 9.27 6.66
N TYR A 183 8.10 10.41 6.94
CA TYR A 183 8.33 11.18 8.15
C TYR A 183 7.05 11.10 9.00
N ILE A 184 7.20 10.66 10.24
CA ILE A 184 6.12 10.37 11.19
C ILE A 184 6.26 11.35 12.34
N GLU A 185 5.19 12.03 12.67
CA GLU A 185 5.06 12.94 13.80
C GLU A 185 3.87 12.46 14.65
N GLU A 186 4.04 12.31 15.95
CA GLU A 186 2.95 12.09 16.91
C GLU A 186 2.99 13.22 17.94
N GLU A 187 1.84 13.78 18.26
CA GLU A 187 1.70 14.85 19.24
C GLU A 187 0.55 14.52 20.19
N LEU A 188 0.89 14.39 21.48
CA LEU A 188 -0.08 14.25 22.57
C LEU A 188 0.16 15.38 23.56
N GLU A 189 -0.81 16.29 23.72
CA GLU A 189 -0.74 17.33 24.75
C GLU A 189 0.56 18.18 24.75
N ASN A 190 1.04 18.56 23.55
CA ASN A 190 2.31 19.27 23.34
C ASN A 190 3.59 18.47 23.61
N GLU A 191 3.51 17.14 23.74
CA GLU A 191 4.66 16.24 23.72
C GLU A 191 4.86 15.69 22.29
N PRO A 192 5.78 16.28 21.49
CA PRO A 192 6.05 15.79 20.15
C PRO A 192 7.01 14.60 20.19
N ALA A 193 6.73 13.61 19.34
CA ALA A 193 7.64 12.52 19.02
C ALA A 193 7.74 12.38 17.51
N ASP A 194 8.95 12.22 16.97
CA ASP A 194 9.17 12.07 15.54
C ASP A 194 9.94 10.79 15.18
N GLY A 195 9.75 10.38 13.94
CA GLY A 195 10.30 9.13 13.40
C GLY A 195 10.49 9.17 11.91
N THR A 196 11.43 8.38 11.42
CA THR A 196 11.63 8.14 10.00
C THR A 196 11.47 6.67 9.67
N ALA A 197 10.79 6.39 8.57
CA ALA A 197 10.59 5.04 8.09
C ALA A 197 10.69 4.96 6.57
N PHE A 198 10.84 3.75 6.06
CA PHE A 198 10.77 3.46 4.64
C PHE A 198 9.98 2.19 4.38
N ASP A 199 9.32 2.16 3.22
CA ASP A 199 8.59 1.01 2.71
C ASP A 199 9.21 0.57 1.39
N ILE A 200 9.18 -0.74 1.15
CA ILE A 200 9.52 -1.34 -0.14
C ILE A 200 8.38 -2.26 -0.54
N GLY A 201 7.95 -2.15 -1.79
CA GLY A 201 6.84 -2.94 -2.30
C GLY A 201 7.00 -3.32 -3.75
N CYS A 202 6.48 -4.49 -4.11
CA CYS A 202 6.37 -4.92 -5.49
C CYS A 202 4.96 -5.45 -5.77
N ASN A 203 4.52 -5.31 -7.02
CA ASN A 203 3.28 -5.87 -7.51
C ASN A 203 3.50 -6.46 -8.91
N LEU A 204 3.13 -7.72 -9.09
CA LEU A 204 3.23 -8.46 -10.34
C LEU A 204 1.82 -8.83 -10.81
N GLU A 205 1.41 -8.33 -11.97
CA GLU A 205 0.18 -8.74 -12.65
C GLU A 205 0.54 -9.63 -13.85
N VAL A 206 -0.05 -10.82 -13.95
CA VAL A 206 0.13 -11.77 -15.04
C VAL A 206 -1.21 -12.01 -15.72
N SER A 207 -1.29 -11.72 -17.02
CA SER A 207 -2.45 -12.02 -17.84
C SER A 207 -2.40 -13.46 -18.33
N VAL A 208 -3.31 -14.30 -17.81
CA VAL A 208 -3.35 -15.73 -18.12
C VAL A 208 -3.62 -15.98 -19.62
N PRO A 209 -4.58 -15.30 -20.29
CA PRO A 209 -4.80 -15.52 -21.72
C PRO A 209 -3.57 -15.15 -22.57
N GLN A 210 -2.92 -14.02 -22.28
CA GLN A 210 -1.73 -13.58 -23.01
C GLN A 210 -0.53 -14.50 -22.76
N PHE A 211 -0.41 -15.03 -21.55
CA PHE A 211 0.58 -16.06 -21.25
C PHE A 211 0.32 -17.33 -22.06
N MET A 212 -0.93 -17.78 -22.14
CA MET A 212 -1.32 -18.94 -22.96
C MET A 212 -1.10 -18.71 -24.46
N ASP A 213 -1.31 -17.49 -24.97
CA ASP A 213 -0.97 -17.13 -26.34
C ASP A 213 0.52 -17.26 -26.63
N MET A 214 1.33 -16.77 -25.68
CA MET A 214 2.78 -16.85 -25.78
C MET A 214 3.27 -18.31 -25.77
N VAL A 215 2.70 -19.16 -24.91
CA VAL A 215 3.10 -20.58 -24.80
C VAL A 215 2.60 -21.41 -25.98
N SER A 216 1.37 -21.19 -26.44
CA SER A 216 0.74 -21.98 -27.50
C SER A 216 1.13 -21.55 -28.92
N GLY A 217 1.68 -20.34 -29.08
CA GLY A 217 1.97 -19.74 -30.40
C GLY A 217 0.71 -19.44 -31.22
N ARG A 218 -0.48 -19.59 -30.64
CA ARG A 218 -1.78 -19.27 -31.23
C ARG A 218 -2.32 -18.03 -30.55
N ARG A 219 -3.00 -17.17 -31.30
CA ARG A 219 -3.74 -16.02 -30.75
C ARG A 219 -5.06 -16.50 -30.16
N ILE A 220 -4.97 -17.15 -29.01
CA ILE A 220 -6.11 -17.63 -28.23
C ILE A 220 -6.78 -16.43 -27.54
N GLY A 221 -6.02 -15.45 -27.04
CA GLY A 221 -6.45 -14.26 -26.32
C GLY A 221 -7.21 -13.23 -27.16
N ASP A 222 -7.00 -13.18 -28.47
CA ASP A 222 -7.83 -12.37 -29.38
C ASP A 222 -9.27 -12.94 -29.48
N PHE A 223 -9.48 -14.22 -29.14
CA PHE A 223 -10.78 -14.90 -29.15
C PHE A 223 -11.54 -14.74 -27.82
N TYR A 224 -10.83 -14.61 -26.69
CA TYR A 224 -11.46 -14.45 -25.39
C TYR A 224 -11.69 -12.97 -25.06
N ARG A 225 -12.96 -12.54 -25.07
CA ARG A 225 -13.42 -11.25 -24.50
C ARG A 225 -13.24 -11.15 -22.97
N ASN A 226 -12.60 -12.16 -22.38
CA ASN A 226 -12.48 -12.42 -20.96
C ASN A 226 -11.00 -12.38 -20.61
N ASN A 227 -10.58 -11.40 -19.80
CA ASN A 227 -9.23 -11.33 -19.27
C ASN A 227 -9.21 -11.87 -17.84
N PHE A 228 -8.36 -12.87 -17.61
CA PHE A 228 -8.00 -13.34 -16.28
C PHE A 228 -6.62 -12.83 -15.94
N ILE A 229 -6.52 -12.07 -14.86
CA ILE A 229 -5.26 -11.51 -14.37
C ILE A 229 -5.02 -12.07 -12.97
N LEU A 230 -3.89 -12.76 -12.81
CA LEU A 230 -3.36 -13.14 -11.51
C LEU A 230 -2.45 -12.01 -11.04
N SER A 231 -2.67 -11.49 -9.84
CA SER A 231 -1.80 -10.48 -9.23
C SER A 231 -1.21 -11.01 -7.93
N LEU A 232 0.09 -10.80 -7.77
CA LEU A 232 0.87 -11.16 -6.58
C LEU A 232 1.59 -9.91 -6.09
N THR A 233 1.57 -9.69 -4.77
CA THR A 233 2.22 -8.53 -4.16
C THR A 233 3.02 -8.96 -2.93
N ALA A 234 4.12 -8.26 -2.70
CA ALA A 234 4.88 -8.33 -1.47
C ALA A 234 5.27 -6.93 -1.04
N VAL A 235 4.97 -6.59 0.21
CA VAL A 235 5.30 -5.28 0.79
C VAL A 235 5.90 -5.48 2.17
N ARG A 236 6.96 -4.73 2.44
CA ARG A 236 7.52 -4.54 3.77
C ARG A 236 7.39 -3.06 4.11
N SER A 237 6.60 -2.76 5.12
CA SER A 237 6.28 -1.38 5.53
C SER A 237 6.90 -1.02 6.88
N HIS A 238 7.08 0.29 7.07
CA HIS A 238 7.48 0.95 8.31
C HIS A 238 8.86 0.53 8.83
N MET A 239 9.79 0.18 7.94
CA MET A 239 11.16 -0.12 8.33
C MET A 239 11.86 1.18 8.73
N GLY A 240 12.35 1.29 9.96
CA GLY A 240 12.94 2.54 10.42
C GLY A 240 13.52 2.45 11.81
N ALA A 241 14.05 3.57 12.29
CA ALA A 241 14.49 3.69 13.67
C ALA A 241 13.28 3.71 14.61
N SER A 242 13.48 3.28 15.86
CA SER A 242 12.48 3.44 16.92
C SER A 242 12.19 4.92 17.16
N MET A 243 10.92 5.25 17.40
CA MET A 243 10.53 6.58 17.86
C MET A 243 10.80 6.72 19.35
N GLU A 244 11.21 7.91 19.76
CA GLU A 244 11.50 8.23 21.15
C GLU A 244 10.36 9.07 21.73
N PHE A 245 9.71 8.57 22.78
CA PHE A 245 8.66 9.26 23.52
C PHE A 245 9.23 9.60 24.88
N ILE A 246 9.45 10.89 25.12
CA ILE A 246 10.01 11.43 26.36
C ILE A 246 11.42 10.86 26.64
N ASN A 247 11.52 9.65 27.20
CA ASN A 247 12.77 8.96 27.55
C ASN A 247 12.80 7.48 27.10
N GLU A 248 11.75 7.00 26.44
CA GLU A 248 11.63 5.59 26.05
C GLU A 248 11.52 5.42 24.53
N LYS A 249 12.21 4.39 24.01
CA LYS A 249 12.23 4.08 22.58
C LYS A 249 11.25 2.95 22.27
N PHE A 250 10.34 3.25 21.35
CA PHE A 250 9.35 2.30 20.87
C PHE A 250 9.62 1.98 19.39
N PRO A 251 9.73 0.69 19.02
CA PRO A 251 9.89 0.32 17.62
C PRO A 251 8.66 0.73 16.80
N LEU A 252 8.90 1.05 15.54
CA LEU A 252 7.85 1.27 14.56
C LEU A 252 7.09 -0.04 14.26
N PRO A 253 5.83 0.05 13.79
CA PRO A 253 4.98 -1.11 13.53
C PRO A 253 5.36 -1.75 12.19
N THR A 254 6.52 -2.41 12.15
CA THR A 254 7.02 -3.04 10.93
C THR A 254 6.13 -4.20 10.51
N THR A 255 5.69 -4.24 9.26
CA THR A 255 4.80 -5.29 8.77
C THR A 255 5.28 -5.85 7.45
N THR A 256 5.20 -7.17 7.30
CA THR A 256 5.30 -7.83 6.00
C THR A 256 3.91 -8.26 5.56
N ILE A 257 3.50 -7.80 4.38
CA ILE A 257 2.23 -8.20 3.78
C ILE A 257 2.52 -8.92 2.46
N LEU A 258 2.01 -10.14 2.35
CA LEU A 258 1.96 -10.88 1.09
C LEU A 258 0.51 -10.93 0.64
N GLY A 259 0.25 -10.54 -0.60
CA GLY A 259 -1.10 -10.55 -1.15
C GLY A 259 -1.17 -11.30 -2.47
N SER A 260 -2.34 -11.91 -2.70
CA SER A 260 -2.69 -12.45 -4.00
C SER A 260 -4.08 -12.00 -4.39
N SER A 261 -4.31 -11.76 -5.69
CA SER A 261 -5.65 -11.59 -6.21
C SER A 261 -5.84 -12.27 -7.55
N LEU A 262 -7.08 -12.69 -7.79
CA LEU A 262 -7.56 -13.08 -9.09
C LEU A 262 -8.55 -12.02 -9.57
N TYR A 263 -8.28 -11.47 -10.74
CA TYR A 263 -9.08 -10.43 -11.36
C TYR A 263 -9.63 -10.93 -12.69
N TYR A 264 -10.95 -10.99 -12.77
CA TYR A 264 -11.66 -11.30 -14.01
C TYR A 264 -12.23 -10.02 -14.59
N THR A 265 -11.97 -9.78 -15.88
CA THR A 265 -12.55 -8.66 -16.63
C THR A 265 -13.27 -9.17 -17.86
N TYR A 266 -14.54 -8.83 -17.96
CA TYR A 266 -15.31 -9.00 -19.19
C TYR A 266 -15.38 -7.67 -19.93
N SER A 267 -14.94 -7.67 -21.19
CA SER A 267 -14.93 -6.46 -22.02
C SER A 267 -15.75 -6.63 -23.30
N ARG A 268 -16.57 -5.63 -23.63
CA ARG A 268 -17.35 -5.56 -24.87
C ARG A 268 -17.00 -4.28 -25.62
N GLY A 269 -16.50 -4.40 -26.85
CA GLY A 269 -16.11 -3.24 -27.67
C GLY A 269 -14.96 -2.43 -27.07
N GLY A 270 -14.01 -3.09 -26.40
CA GLY A 270 -12.87 -2.44 -25.74
C GLY A 270 -13.20 -1.76 -24.40
N LYS A 271 -14.46 -1.81 -23.94
CA LYS A 271 -14.87 -1.29 -22.63
C LYS A 271 -15.08 -2.45 -21.65
N THR A 272 -14.50 -2.32 -20.45
CA THR A 272 -14.82 -3.20 -19.33
C THR A 272 -16.29 -3.05 -18.96
N VAL A 273 -17.03 -4.14 -19.02
CA VAL A 273 -18.45 -4.20 -18.66
C VAL A 273 -18.63 -4.75 -17.25
N PHE A 274 -17.82 -5.74 -16.88
CA PHE A 274 -17.87 -6.37 -15.58
C PHE A 274 -16.46 -6.71 -15.13
N SER A 275 -16.18 -6.49 -13.85
CA SER A 275 -14.97 -7.01 -13.25
C SER A 275 -15.21 -7.49 -11.82
N ALA A 276 -14.56 -8.60 -11.50
CA ALA A 276 -14.58 -9.21 -10.18
C ALA A 276 -13.15 -9.42 -9.72
N ARG A 277 -12.85 -9.05 -8.48
CA ARG A 277 -11.55 -9.24 -7.86
C ARG A 277 -11.74 -9.96 -6.53
N SER A 278 -11.07 -11.10 -6.36
CA SER A 278 -10.90 -11.74 -5.05
C SER A 278 -9.48 -11.47 -4.60
N SER A 279 -9.29 -10.89 -3.41
CA SER A 279 -7.99 -10.59 -2.82
C SER A 279 -7.86 -11.23 -1.44
N GLY A 280 -6.68 -11.76 -1.14
CA GLY A 280 -6.32 -12.21 0.20
C GLY A 280 -4.93 -11.70 0.55
N GLU A 281 -4.76 -11.29 1.80
CA GLU A 281 -3.49 -10.77 2.34
C GLU A 281 -3.12 -11.52 3.62
N LEU A 282 -1.84 -11.84 3.74
CA LEU A 282 -1.24 -12.43 4.93
C LEU A 282 -0.31 -11.39 5.55
N MET A 283 -0.64 -10.95 6.76
CA MET A 283 0.13 -9.98 7.55
C MET A 283 0.98 -10.72 8.59
N ARG A 284 2.27 -10.38 8.67
CA ARG A 284 3.22 -10.86 9.68
C ARG A 284 4.05 -9.73 10.25
#